data_AF-A0A0G1P6B9-F1
#
_entry.id   AF-A0A0G1P6B9-F1
#
_cell.length_a   1.000
_cell.length_b   1.000
_cell.length_c   1.000
_cell.angle_alpha   90.00
_cell.angle_beta   90.00
_cell.angle_gamma   90.00
#
_symmetry.space_group_name_H-M   'P 1'
#
loop_
_entity.id
_entity.type
_entity.pdbx_description
1 polymer ?
#
loop_
_entity_poly.entity_id
_entity_poly.type
_entity_poly.pdbx_seq_one_letter_code
_entity_poly.pdbx_strand_id
1 'polypeptide(L)'
;FQLHKFRSMIPDAHIRLRTDPTLKKLYEEYKKSSYKLTQDSRVTKVGKFIRKFSLDEVPQMLNILKGDMSLIGPRPYFADELEEQQLKYPHTKNMNLWYDLKILFKTPFVMLSGKGAV
;
A
#
# COMPACT_ATOMS: atom_id res chain seq x y z
N PHE A 1 -1.94 -14.93 -1.24
CA PHE A 1 -1.53 -15.08 0.17
C PHE A 1 -2.38 -14.17 1.06
N GLN A 2 -2.33 -14.34 2.37
CA GLN A 2 -3.00 -13.43 3.32
C GLN A 2 -2.01 -12.36 3.81
N LEU A 3 -2.27 -11.08 3.54
CA LEU A 3 -1.44 -9.98 4.02
C LEU A 3 -1.73 -9.68 5.50
N HIS A 4 -0.74 -9.82 6.37
CA HIS A 4 -0.89 -9.53 7.78
C HIS A 4 -0.70 -8.02 8.06
N LYS A 5 -1.64 -7.40 8.78
CA LYS A 5 -1.56 -5.98 9.19
C LYS A 5 -2.31 -5.75 10.50
N PHE A 6 -1.87 -4.82 11.34
CA PHE A 6 -2.73 -4.37 12.44
C PHE A 6 -3.88 -3.50 11.92
N ARG A 7 -5.05 -3.65 12.55
CA ARG A 7 -6.24 -2.87 12.20
C ARG A 7 -6.06 -1.42 12.65
N SER A 8 -6.01 -0.50 11.69
CA SER A 8 -5.93 0.95 11.92
C SER A 8 -7.19 1.71 11.47
N MET A 9 -8.18 1.01 10.94
CA MET A 9 -9.39 1.59 10.33
C MET A 9 -10.65 0.98 10.94
N ILE A 10 -11.78 1.66 10.74
CA ILE A 10 -13.10 1.15 11.10
C ILE A 10 -13.38 -0.23 10.46
N PRO A 11 -14.27 -1.06 11.04
CA PRO A 11 -14.72 -2.28 10.40
C PRO A 11 -15.25 -2.04 8.99
N ASP A 12 -14.94 -2.98 8.09
CA ASP A 12 -15.39 -2.99 6.71
C ASP A 12 -15.00 -1.74 5.91
N ALA A 13 -13.94 -1.04 6.30
CA ALA A 13 -13.51 0.20 5.67
C ALA A 13 -13.35 0.07 4.14
N HIS A 14 -12.87 -1.07 3.65
CA HIS A 14 -12.72 -1.34 2.22
C HIS A 14 -14.08 -1.47 1.49
N ILE A 15 -15.03 -2.17 2.10
CA ILE A 15 -16.39 -2.35 1.56
C ILE A 15 -17.11 -1.00 1.58
N ARG A 16 -17.10 -0.33 2.74
CA ARG A 16 -17.73 0.98 2.93
C ARG A 16 -17.27 2.01 1.89
N LEU A 17 -15.97 2.06 1.58
CA LEU A 17 -15.47 2.99 0.56
C LEU A 17 -16.10 2.77 -0.82
N ARG A 18 -16.40 1.53 -1.19
CA ARG A 18 -16.99 1.18 -2.50
C ARG A 18 -18.51 1.31 -2.50
N THR A 19 -19.17 1.06 -1.37
CA THR A 19 -20.63 0.94 -1.31
C THR A 19 -21.33 2.17 -0.73
N ASP A 20 -20.68 2.93 0.15
CA ASP A 20 -21.30 4.06 0.84
C ASP A 20 -21.34 5.30 -0.07
N PRO A 21 -22.54 5.83 -0.42
CA PRO A 21 -22.65 7.02 -1.25
C PRO A 21 -21.95 8.25 -0.67
N THR A 22 -21.85 8.36 0.65
CA THR A 22 -21.18 9.49 1.32
C THR A 22 -19.67 9.49 1.07
N LEU A 23 -19.08 8.31 0.81
CA LEU A 23 -17.66 8.12 0.56
C LEU A 23 -17.30 8.13 -0.93
N LYS A 24 -18.26 8.34 -1.83
CA LYS A 24 -18.04 8.31 -3.29
C LYS A 24 -16.91 9.23 -3.73
N LYS A 25 -16.86 10.47 -3.24
CA LYS A 25 -15.77 11.42 -3.55
C LYS A 25 -14.40 10.89 -3.09
N LEU A 26 -14.36 10.30 -1.91
CA LEU A 26 -13.15 9.71 -1.35
C LEU A 26 -12.69 8.48 -2.15
N TYR A 27 -13.62 7.68 -2.68
CA TYR A 27 -13.32 6.56 -3.56
C TYR A 27 -12.74 7.00 -4.90
N GLU A 28 -13.29 8.05 -5.51
CA GLU A 28 -12.73 8.63 -6.74
C GLU A 28 -11.31 9.16 -6.52
N GLU A 29 -11.07 9.83 -5.40
CA GLU A 29 -9.72 10.27 -5.02
C GLU A 29 -8.78 9.08 -4.79
N TYR A 30 -9.27 8.02 -4.14
CA TYR A 30 -8.52 6.77 -3.92
C TYR A 30 -8.07 6.15 -5.26
N LYS A 31 -8.95 6.08 -6.27
CA LYS A 31 -8.58 5.58 -7.62
C LYS A 31 -7.56 6.49 -8.31
N LYS A 32 -7.77 7.80 -8.27
CA LYS A 32 -6.86 8.79 -8.88
C LYS A 32 -5.46 8.78 -8.27
N SER A 33 -5.37 8.51 -6.96
CA SER A 33 -4.13 8.52 -6.17
C SER A 33 -3.40 7.16 -6.14
N SER A 34 -3.58 6.32 -7.16
CA SER A 34 -2.99 4.97 -7.22
C SER A 34 -3.29 4.14 -5.96
N TYR A 35 -4.55 4.19 -5.51
CA TYR A 35 -5.03 3.43 -4.35
C TYR A 35 -4.32 3.78 -3.04
N LYS A 36 -3.98 5.06 -2.86
CA LYS A 36 -3.36 5.59 -1.63
C LYS A 36 -3.88 6.97 -1.25
N LEU A 37 -4.70 7.03 -0.20
CA LEU A 37 -5.17 8.29 0.38
C LEU A 37 -4.21 8.81 1.46
N THR A 38 -3.98 10.13 1.44
CA THR A 38 -3.24 10.86 2.48
C THR A 38 -4.15 11.25 3.65
N GLN A 39 -5.37 11.71 3.36
CA GLN A 39 -6.39 12.03 4.37
C GLN A 39 -7.58 11.10 4.20
N ASP A 40 -7.72 10.15 5.12
CA ASP A 40 -8.76 9.13 5.06
C ASP A 40 -9.61 9.17 6.33
N SER A 41 -10.89 9.52 6.16
CA SER A 41 -11.86 9.66 7.25
C SER A 41 -12.17 8.34 7.96
N ARG A 42 -11.85 7.19 7.34
CA ARG A 42 -12.09 5.85 7.88
C ARG A 42 -11.01 5.41 8.89
N VAL A 43 -9.92 6.17 9.00
CA VAL A 43 -8.81 5.89 9.93
C VAL A 43 -9.17 6.40 11.32
N THR A 44 -9.07 5.53 12.33
CA THR A 44 -9.39 5.90 13.71
C THR A 44 -8.30 6.81 14.29
N LYS A 45 -8.58 7.52 15.39
CA LYS A 45 -7.57 8.38 16.06
C LYS A 45 -6.32 7.59 16.47
N VAL A 46 -6.50 6.41 17.07
CA VAL A 46 -5.41 5.48 17.40
C VAL A 46 -4.75 4.94 16.13
N GLY A 47 -5.54 4.64 15.10
CA GLY A 47 -5.04 4.21 13.80
C GLY A 47 -4.12 5.24 13.15
N LYS A 48 -4.39 6.55 13.31
CA LYS A 48 -3.50 7.61 12.83
C LYS A 48 -2.13 7.54 13.50
N PHE A 49 -2.08 7.28 14.81
CA PHE A 49 -0.83 7.08 15.54
C PHE A 49 -0.08 5.85 15.02
N ILE A 50 -0.76 4.69 14.93
CA ILE A 50 -0.16 3.44 14.43
C ILE A 50 0.45 3.63 13.04
N ARG A 51 -0.30 4.26 12.12
CA ARG A 51 0.15 4.52 10.74
C ARG A 51 1.26 5.56 10.65
N LYS A 52 1.30 6.55 11.56
CA LYS A 52 2.36 7.56 11.61
C LYS A 52 3.73 6.92 11.87
N PHE A 53 3.76 5.85 12.65
CA PHE A 53 4.97 5.09 12.98
C PHE A 53 5.10 3.79 12.18
N SER A 54 4.26 3.57 11.15
CA SER A 54 4.21 2.35 10.34
C SER A 54 4.10 1.05 11.14
N LEU A 55 3.56 1.12 12.37
CA LEU A 55 3.44 -0.03 13.25
C LEU A 55 2.45 -1.05 12.72
N ASP A 56 1.48 -0.61 11.91
CA ASP A 56 0.50 -1.50 11.28
C ASP A 56 1.13 -2.52 10.36
N GLU A 57 2.30 -2.24 9.78
CA GLU A 57 2.98 -3.07 8.79
C GLU A 57 3.97 -4.08 9.40
N VAL A 58 4.27 -3.97 10.70
CA VAL A 58 5.17 -4.91 11.40
C VAL A 58 4.78 -6.39 11.20
N PRO A 59 3.49 -6.79 11.22
CA PRO A 59 3.10 -8.17 10.95
C PRO A 59 3.44 -8.68 9.55
N GLN A 60 3.68 -7.81 8.56
CA GLN A 60 4.06 -8.21 7.20
C GLN A 60 5.43 -8.89 7.16
N MET A 61 6.27 -8.69 8.17
CA MET A 61 7.53 -9.44 8.33
C MET A 61 7.28 -10.96 8.28
N LEU A 62 6.16 -11.43 8.83
CA LEU A 62 5.78 -12.84 8.79
C LEU A 62 5.50 -13.32 7.37
N ASN A 63 4.94 -12.47 6.50
CA ASN A 63 4.74 -12.80 5.09
C ASN A 63 6.07 -12.91 4.35
N ILE A 64 7.03 -12.03 4.67
CA ILE A 64 8.39 -12.09 4.10
C ILE A 64 9.09 -13.39 4.52
N LEU A 65 9.04 -13.73 5.81
CA LEU A 65 9.65 -14.95 6.34
C LEU A 65 9.02 -16.23 5.79
N LYS A 66 7.72 -16.21 5.48
CA LYS A 66 7.01 -17.33 4.83
C LYS A 66 7.30 -17.44 3.33
N GLY A 67 7.90 -16.41 2.71
CA GLY A 67 8.11 -16.34 1.26
C GLY A 67 6.89 -15.84 0.46
N ASP A 68 5.84 -15.36 1.12
CA ASP A 68 4.66 -14.78 0.47
C ASP A 68 4.92 -13.39 -0.16
N MET A 69 5.91 -12.68 0.40
CA MET A 69 6.30 -11.32 -0.02
C MET A 69 7.82 -11.20 -0.07
N SER A 70 8.30 -10.30 -0.93
CA SER A 70 9.69 -9.86 -0.93
C SER A 70 9.84 -8.60 -0.08
N LEU A 71 11.02 -8.41 0.51
CA LEU A 71 11.39 -7.15 1.18
C LEU A 71 11.41 -5.97 0.19
N ILE A 72 11.72 -6.25 -1.07
CA ILE A 72 11.72 -5.29 -2.18
C ILE A 72 10.82 -5.83 -3.27
N GLY A 73 9.79 -5.06 -3.61
CA GLY A 73 8.84 -5.46 -4.63
C GLY A 73 7.70 -4.46 -4.79
N PRO A 74 6.81 -4.69 -5.77
CA PRO A 74 5.64 -3.85 -5.96
C PRO A 74 4.72 -3.94 -4.74
N ARG A 75 4.01 -2.84 -4.45
CA ARG A 75 2.99 -2.80 -3.40
C ARG A 75 1.93 -3.88 -3.65
N PRO A 76 1.49 -4.63 -2.63
CA PRO A 76 0.36 -5.55 -2.79
C PRO A 76 -0.92 -4.76 -3.01
N TYR A 77 -1.66 -5.10 -4.06
CA TYR A 77 -2.97 -4.54 -4.41
C TYR A 77 -4.06 -5.62 -4.31
N PHE A 78 -5.31 -5.20 -4.18
CA PHE A 78 -6.44 -6.11 -4.41
C PHE A 78 -6.49 -6.53 -5.87
N ALA A 79 -7.14 -7.65 -6.18
CA ALA A 79 -7.13 -8.22 -7.54
C ALA A 79 -7.68 -7.25 -8.61
N ASP A 80 -8.76 -6.54 -8.29
CA ASP A 80 -9.36 -5.49 -9.12
C ASP A 80 -8.41 -4.29 -9.30
N GLU A 81 -7.76 -3.88 -8.21
CA GLU A 81 -6.82 -2.75 -8.23
C GLU A 81 -5.53 -3.09 -8.99
N LEU A 82 -5.07 -4.33 -8.89
CA LEU A 82 -3.84 -4.82 -9.51
C LEU A 82 -3.92 -4.77 -11.04
N GLU A 83 -5.05 -5.13 -11.62
CA GLU A 83 -5.25 -5.08 -13.07
C GLU A 83 -5.09 -3.64 -13.60
N GLU A 84 -5.74 -2.67 -12.96
CA GLU A 84 -5.60 -1.25 -13.31
C GLU A 84 -4.15 -0.75 -13.14
N GLN A 85 -3.46 -1.18 -12.07
CA GLN A 85 -2.07 -0.79 -11.82
C GLN A 85 -1.11 -1.40 -12.85
N GLN A 86 -1.31 -2.66 -13.26
CA GLN A 86 -0.50 -3.30 -14.28
C GLN A 86 -0.70 -2.66 -15.66
N LEU A 87 -1.91 -2.19 -15.98
CA LEU A 87 -2.17 -1.43 -17.19
C LEU A 87 -1.49 -0.06 -17.15
N LYS A 88 -1.50 0.61 -15.99
CA LYS A 88 -0.87 1.93 -15.79
C LYS A 88 0.66 1.86 -15.78
N TYR A 89 1.23 0.79 -15.25
CA TYR A 89 2.68 0.59 -15.07
C TYR A 89 3.13 -0.77 -15.63
N PRO A 90 3.11 -0.97 -16.96
CA PRO A 90 3.36 -2.29 -17.56
C PRO A 90 4.78 -2.85 -17.29
N HIS A 91 5.74 -1.97 -17.01
CA HIS A 91 7.13 -2.35 -16.71
C HIS A 91 7.29 -3.08 -15.36
N THR A 92 6.30 -3.02 -14.46
CA THR A 92 6.39 -3.69 -13.16
C THR A 92 6.21 -5.21 -13.25
N LYS A 93 5.79 -5.75 -14.40
CA LYS A 93 5.66 -7.20 -14.63
C LYS A 93 7.01 -7.93 -14.69
N ASN A 94 8.07 -7.25 -15.14
CA ASN A 94 9.36 -7.87 -15.45
C ASN A 94 10.47 -7.33 -14.53
N MET A 95 10.22 -7.29 -13.22
CA MET A 95 11.26 -6.95 -12.24
C MET A 95 12.27 -8.08 -12.15
N ASN A 96 13.55 -7.71 -12.13
CA ASN A 96 14.67 -8.64 -11.95
C ASN A 96 15.54 -8.16 -10.78
N LEU A 97 16.46 -9.03 -10.35
CA LEU A 97 17.36 -8.79 -9.22
C LEU A 97 18.13 -7.45 -9.33
N TRP A 98 18.43 -7.01 -10.55
CA TRP A 98 19.15 -5.76 -10.79
C TRP A 98 18.29 -4.53 -10.45
N TYR A 99 16.99 -4.57 -10.75
CA TYR A 99 16.05 -3.54 -10.33
C TYR A 99 15.87 -3.53 -8.81
N ASP A 100 15.82 -4.70 -8.18
CA ASP A 100 15.69 -4.81 -6.73
C ASP A 100 16.89 -4.20 -6.00
N LEU A 101 18.11 -4.49 -6.46
CA LEU A 101 19.33 -3.87 -5.94
C LEU A 101 19.32 -2.35 -6.13
N LYS A 102 18.90 -1.87 -7.31
CA LYS A 102 18.78 -0.43 -7.57
C LYS A 102 17.79 0.25 -6.62
N ILE A 103 16.66 -0.40 -6.33
CA ILE A 103 15.67 0.09 -5.35
C ILE A 103 16.26 0.06 -3.95
N LEU A 104 16.95 -1.02 -3.55
CA LEU A 104 17.58 -1.15 -2.24
C LEU A 104 18.51 0.03 -1.96
N PHE A 105 19.41 0.34 -2.90
CA PHE A 105 20.38 1.43 -2.74
C PHE A 105 19.72 2.82 -2.80
N LYS A 106 18.61 2.96 -3.52
CA LYS A 106 17.87 4.23 -3.61
C LYS A 106 16.96 4.48 -2.39
N THR A 107 16.53 3.42 -1.71
CA THR A 107 15.56 3.47 -0.60
C THR A 107 15.98 4.40 0.54
N PRO A 108 17.24 4.38 1.05
CA PRO A 108 17.65 5.30 2.12
C PRO A 108 17.48 6.78 1.73
N PHE A 109 17.88 7.15 0.51
CA PHE A 109 17.75 8.52 0.02
C PHE A 109 16.28 8.94 -0.14
N VAL A 110 15.45 8.04 -0.65
CA VAL A 110 13.99 8.24 -0.78
C VAL A 110 13.36 8.47 0.59
N MET A 111 13.70 7.62 1.58
CA MET A 111 13.18 7.74 2.95
C MET A 111 13.55 9.07 3.60
N LEU A 112 14.78 9.56 3.39
CA LEU A 112 15.21 10.87 3.86
C LEU A 112 14.48 12.03 3.16
N SER A 113 14.18 11.87 1.86
CA SER A 113 13.52 12.91 1.07
C SER A 113 12.00 13.01 1.29
N GLY A 114 11.37 11.98 1.87
CA GLY A 114 9.92 11.87 2.02
C GLY A 114 9.14 11.73 0.71
N LYS A 115 9.81 11.75 -0.46
CA LYS A 115 9.20 11.48 -1.77
C LYS A 115 9.14 9.96 -2.00
N GLY A 116 8.09 9.45 -2.64
CA GLY A 116 8.00 8.02 -2.97
C GLY A 116 9.13 7.55 -3.90
N ALA A 117 9.51 6.27 -3.80
CA ALA A 117 10.47 5.65 -4.71
C ALA A 117 9.76 5.31 -6.03
N VAL A 118 9.64 6.31 -6.91
CA VAL A 118 9.02 6.22 -8.25
C VAL A 118 7.50 6.09 -8.23
#